data_AF-A0A2D7LA83-F1
#
_entry.id   AF-A0A2D7LA83-F1
#
_cell.length_a   1.000
_cell.length_b   1.000
_cell.length_c   1.000
_cell.angle_alpha   90.00
_cell.angle_beta   90.00
_cell.angle_gamma   90.00
#
_symmetry.space_group_name_H-M   'P 1'
#
loop_
_entity.id
_entity.type
_entity.pdbx_description
1 polymer ?
#
loop_
_entity_poly.entity_id
_entity_poly.type
_entity_poly.pdbx_seq_one_letter_code
_entity_poly.pdbx_strand_id
1 'polypeptide(L)'
;MIGESENLTGGDRSLEKSEPAASIRMTEIPDLAARRASEQRRIRMMMNAMRAEERAKLKGGEDAVAWVKEELCIGCDQCMIVCDDDAIELFDTPLASPIMNVDVNRKARVLRDPCTGCKLCVLACPTDAILMIDR
;
A
#
# COMPACT_ATOMS: atom_id res chain seq x y z
N MET A 1 -3.85 -8.07 -71.22
CA MET A 1 -2.43 -7.71 -71.32
C MET A 1 -1.82 -7.93 -69.94
N ILE A 2 -1.16 -9.07 -69.71
CA ILE A 2 0.32 -9.25 -69.60
C ILE A 2 0.96 -8.28 -68.59
N GLY A 3 1.75 -8.68 -67.58
CA GLY A 3 2.32 -9.98 -67.14
C GLY A 3 2.42 -9.98 -65.60
N GLU A 4 2.49 -11.10 -64.88
CA GLU A 4 3.49 -12.21 -64.85
C GLU A 4 4.89 -11.83 -64.34
N SER A 5 5.44 -12.77 -63.55
CA SER A 5 6.80 -12.90 -62.99
C SER A 5 7.04 -12.20 -61.62
N GLU A 6 7.61 -12.82 -60.58
CA GLU A 6 8.28 -14.11 -60.43
C GLU A 6 8.26 -14.62 -58.98
N ASN A 7 8.19 -15.95 -58.89
CA ASN A 7 8.29 -16.78 -57.71
C ASN A 7 9.79 -16.97 -57.37
N LEU A 8 10.21 -16.76 -56.11
CA LEU A 8 11.50 -17.23 -55.62
C LEU A 8 11.28 -18.01 -54.32
N THR A 9 11.39 -19.32 -54.48
CA THR A 9 11.23 -20.38 -53.49
C THR A 9 12.27 -20.25 -52.37
N GLY A 10 11.83 -19.84 -51.19
CA GLY A 10 12.61 -19.92 -49.96
C GLY A 10 12.67 -21.38 -49.49
N GLY A 11 13.87 -21.94 -49.56
CA GLY A 11 14.15 -23.37 -49.42
C GLY A 11 13.72 -23.99 -48.08
N ASP A 12 13.19 -25.19 -48.24
CA ASP A 12 12.94 -26.21 -47.24
C ASP A 12 14.26 -26.55 -46.53
N ARG A 13 14.50 -25.90 -45.37
CA ARG A 13 15.61 -26.28 -44.48
C ARG A 13 15.00 -26.97 -43.28
N SER A 14 14.80 -28.27 -43.46
CA SER A 14 14.59 -29.26 -42.40
C SER A 14 15.44 -28.91 -41.19
N LEU A 15 14.79 -28.41 -40.14
CA LEU A 15 15.40 -28.12 -38.86
C LEU A 15 15.80 -29.46 -38.25
N GLU A 16 17.09 -29.79 -38.37
CA GLU A 16 17.72 -30.89 -37.66
C GLU A 16 17.46 -30.71 -36.15
N LYS A 17 16.76 -31.69 -35.57
CA LYS A 17 16.47 -31.78 -34.15
C LYS A 17 17.78 -32.02 -33.40
N SER A 18 18.36 -30.99 -32.79
CA SER A 18 19.31 -31.16 -31.70
C SER A 18 18.53 -31.25 -30.38
N GLU A 19 18.73 -32.34 -29.66
CA GLU A 19 18.14 -32.55 -28.32
C GLU A 19 18.71 -31.51 -27.35
N PRO A 20 17.88 -30.73 -26.63
CA PRO A 20 18.43 -29.79 -25.66
C PRO A 20 18.65 -30.50 -24.32
N ALA A 21 19.85 -30.28 -23.77
CA ALA A 21 20.21 -30.54 -22.38
C ALA A 21 19.11 -30.02 -21.43
N ALA A 22 18.85 -30.77 -20.34
CA ALA A 22 17.82 -30.51 -19.34
C ALA A 22 17.54 -29.01 -19.15
N SER A 23 16.51 -28.53 -19.84
CA SER A 23 16.15 -27.11 -19.89
C SER A 23 15.73 -26.68 -18.50
N ILE A 24 16.42 -25.70 -17.93
CA ILE A 24 15.91 -24.96 -16.77
C ILE A 24 14.59 -24.33 -17.25
N ARG A 25 13.46 -24.92 -16.85
CA ARG A 25 12.14 -24.39 -17.15
C ARG A 25 12.00 -23.05 -16.44
N MET A 26 12.26 -21.97 -17.16
CA MET A 26 11.99 -20.62 -16.68
C MET A 26 10.49 -20.50 -16.43
N THR A 27 10.13 -19.77 -15.37
CA THR A 27 8.71 -19.55 -15.08
C THR A 27 8.13 -18.65 -16.15
N GLU A 28 7.07 -19.12 -16.80
CA GLU A 28 6.29 -18.32 -17.74
C GLU A 28 5.37 -17.32 -17.03
N ILE A 29 5.02 -16.22 -17.71
CA ILE A 29 4.08 -15.20 -17.19
C ILE A 29 2.79 -15.80 -16.59
N PRO A 30 2.08 -16.76 -17.23
CA PRO A 30 0.91 -17.40 -16.63
C PRO A 30 1.21 -18.16 -15.34
N ASP A 31 2.34 -18.87 -15.27
CA ASP A 31 2.78 -19.59 -14.07
C ASP A 31 3.09 -18.60 -12.92
N LEU A 32 3.68 -17.44 -13.23
CA LEU A 32 3.91 -16.39 -12.26
C LEU A 32 2.60 -15.73 -11.79
N ALA A 33 1.68 -15.45 -12.71
CA ALA A 33 0.39 -14.83 -12.41
C ALA A 33 -0.46 -15.71 -11.49
N ALA A 34 -0.53 -17.02 -11.76
CA ALA A 34 -1.24 -17.97 -10.92
C ALA A 34 -0.68 -18.01 -9.50
N ARG A 35 0.65 -18.05 -9.35
CA ARG A 35 1.33 -18.02 -8.04
C ARG A 35 1.12 -16.70 -7.29
N ARG A 36 1.19 -15.57 -7.98
CA ARG A 36 0.89 -14.26 -7.38
C ARG A 36 -0.55 -14.19 -6.90
N ALA A 37 -1.51 -14.70 -7.67
CA ALA A 37 -2.92 -14.71 -7.29
C ALA A 37 -3.17 -15.58 -6.05
N SER A 38 -2.55 -16.76 -5.94
CA SER A 38 -2.66 -17.60 -4.75
C SER A 38 -2.03 -16.94 -3.52
N GLU A 39 -0.85 -16.34 -3.70
CA GLU A 39 -0.12 -15.70 -2.61
C GLU A 39 -0.82 -14.42 -2.13
N GLN A 40 -1.31 -13.59 -3.04
CA GLN A 40 -2.10 -12.39 -2.71
C GLN A 40 -3.35 -12.75 -1.89
N ARG A 41 -4.05 -13.85 -2.24
CA ARG A 41 -5.20 -14.32 -1.44
C ARG A 41 -4.78 -14.74 -0.04
N ARG A 42 -3.69 -15.51 0.07
CA ARG A 42 -3.14 -15.97 1.35
C ARG A 42 -2.73 -14.79 2.24
N ILE A 43 -1.94 -13.86 1.70
CA ILE A 43 -1.50 -12.64 2.39
C ILE A 43 -2.71 -11.84 2.85
N ARG A 44 -3.71 -11.63 1.98
CA ARG A 44 -4.93 -10.90 2.35
C ARG A 44 -5.67 -11.54 3.50
N MET A 45 -5.88 -12.86 3.47
CA MET A 45 -6.55 -13.59 4.55
C MET A 45 -5.77 -13.45 5.87
N MET A 46 -4.44 -13.63 5.82
CA MET A 46 -3.57 -13.51 6.99
C MET A 46 -3.57 -12.10 7.59
N MET A 47 -3.40 -11.06 6.76
CA MET A 47 -3.41 -9.67 7.21
C MET A 47 -4.76 -9.25 7.80
N ASN A 48 -5.86 -9.72 7.20
CA ASN A 48 -7.20 -9.47 7.73
C ASN A 48 -7.39 -10.11 9.11
N ALA A 49 -6.93 -11.35 9.30
CA ALA A 49 -7.03 -12.05 10.58
C ALA A 49 -6.20 -11.36 11.67
N MET A 50 -4.94 -11.00 11.37
CA MET A 50 -4.03 -10.36 12.34
C MET A 50 -4.59 -9.05 12.90
N ARG A 51 -5.32 -8.26 12.11
CA ARG A 51 -5.86 -6.96 12.52
C ARG A 51 -7.30 -7.01 13.02
N ALA A 52 -7.96 -8.16 13.01
CA ALA A 52 -9.38 -8.27 13.33
C ALA A 52 -9.66 -7.96 14.82
N GLU A 53 -8.90 -8.57 15.73
CA GLU A 53 -9.11 -8.39 17.17
C GLU A 53 -8.83 -6.96 17.64
N GLU A 54 -7.75 -6.37 17.13
CA GLU A 54 -7.33 -5.01 17.47
C GLU A 54 -8.39 -3.98 17.05
N ARG A 55 -8.95 -4.12 15.84
CA ARG A 55 -10.04 -3.28 15.34
C ARG A 55 -11.31 -3.38 16.18
N ALA A 56 -11.63 -4.58 16.68
CA ALA A 56 -12.81 -4.80 17.49
C ALA A 56 -12.70 -4.17 18.89
N LYS A 57 -11.49 -4.14 19.46
CA LYS A 57 -11.23 -3.61 20.82
C LYS A 57 -10.99 -2.09 20.83
N LEU A 58 -10.89 -1.45 19.67
CA LEU A 58 -10.61 -0.02 19.57
C LEU A 58 -11.80 0.83 20.05
N LYS A 59 -11.57 1.59 21.12
CA LYS A 59 -12.51 2.55 21.70
C LYS A 59 -12.93 3.62 20.68
N GLY A 60 -14.21 3.93 20.59
CA GLY A 60 -14.73 5.00 19.73
C GLY A 60 -16.12 5.47 20.17
N GLY A 61 -16.72 6.39 19.41
CA GLY A 61 -17.99 7.03 19.74
C GLY A 61 -17.83 8.41 20.37
N GLU A 62 -18.94 8.99 20.83
CA GLU A 62 -19.03 10.40 21.26
C GLU A 62 -18.15 10.73 22.47
N ASP A 63 -17.93 9.75 23.36
CA ASP A 63 -17.08 9.88 24.55
C ASP A 63 -15.57 9.67 24.27
N ALA A 64 -15.20 9.48 23.00
CA ALA A 64 -13.82 9.24 22.60
C ALA A 64 -13.34 10.25 21.55
N VAL A 65 -12.09 10.69 21.69
CA VAL A 65 -11.46 11.62 20.75
C VAL A 65 -10.12 11.07 20.28
N ALA A 66 -9.78 11.32 19.02
CA ALA A 66 -8.48 10.94 18.48
C ALA A 66 -7.37 11.87 19.00
N TRP A 67 -6.19 11.33 19.25
CA TRP A 67 -5.01 12.07 19.71
C TRP A 67 -3.75 11.59 18.97
N VAL A 68 -2.89 12.52 18.57
CA VAL A 68 -1.69 12.25 17.76
C VAL A 68 -0.44 12.30 18.62
N LYS A 69 0.35 11.21 18.59
CA LYS A 69 1.74 11.15 19.05
C LYS A 69 2.65 11.78 18.00
N GLU A 70 3.11 12.99 18.27
CA GLU A 70 3.96 13.74 17.34
C GLU A 70 5.27 13.00 17.03
N GLU A 71 5.80 12.24 17.99
CA GLU A 71 7.02 11.46 17.87
C GLU A 71 6.91 10.30 16.87
N LEU A 72 5.70 9.74 16.67
CA LEU A 72 5.43 8.67 15.71
C LEU A 72 4.85 9.18 14.39
N CYS A 73 4.33 10.41 14.38
CA CYS A 73 3.71 11.00 13.20
C CYS A 73 4.76 11.35 12.14
N ILE A 74 4.67 10.78 10.95
CA ILE A 74 5.58 11.06 9.83
C ILE A 74 5.01 12.07 8.81
N GLY A 75 3.87 12.70 9.12
CA GLY A 75 3.29 13.72 8.25
C GLY A 75 2.70 13.21 6.93
N CYS A 76 2.43 11.90 6.81
CA CYS A 76 1.98 11.24 5.57
C CYS A 76 0.53 11.53 5.13
N ASP A 77 -0.17 12.46 5.78
CA ASP A 77 -1.53 12.96 5.51
C ASP A 77 -2.70 11.95 5.36
N GLN A 78 -2.47 10.64 5.48
CA GLN A 78 -3.51 9.62 5.33
C GLN A 78 -4.70 9.81 6.28
N CYS A 79 -4.44 10.32 7.47
CA CYS A 79 -5.48 10.61 8.46
C CYS A 79 -6.42 11.74 8.00
N MET A 80 -5.89 12.77 7.34
CA MET A 80 -6.68 13.88 6.78
C MET A 80 -7.57 13.39 5.63
N ILE A 81 -7.04 12.52 4.76
CA ILE A 81 -7.80 11.97 3.61
C ILE A 81 -9.03 11.17 4.04
N VAL A 82 -8.96 10.47 5.18
CA VAL A 82 -10.06 9.61 5.67
C VAL A 82 -11.00 10.29 6.67
N CYS A 83 -10.78 11.57 6.98
CA CYS A 83 -11.59 12.29 7.96
C CYS A 83 -12.70 13.04 7.24
N ASP A 84 -13.93 12.54 7.32
CA ASP A 84 -15.12 13.19 6.73
C ASP A 84 -15.62 14.39 7.55
N ASP A 85 -15.10 14.58 8.77
CA ASP A 85 -15.54 15.61 9.72
C ASP A 85 -14.60 16.84 9.77
N ASP A 86 -13.60 16.92 8.90
CA ASP A 86 -12.57 17.99 8.88
C ASP A 86 -11.86 18.19 10.24
N ALA A 87 -11.76 17.13 11.04
CA ALA A 87 -11.22 17.19 12.41
C ALA A 87 -9.69 17.11 12.49
N ILE A 88 -8.97 17.19 11.36
CA ILE A 88 -7.51 16.99 11.30
C ILE A 88 -6.83 18.13 10.56
N GLU A 89 -5.81 18.70 11.19
CA GLU A 89 -4.96 19.72 10.60
C GLU A 89 -3.51 19.26 10.53
N LEU A 90 -2.79 19.72 9.52
CA LEU A 90 -1.36 19.50 9.37
C LEU A 90 -0.60 20.80 9.66
N PHE A 91 0.51 20.68 10.38
CA PHE A 91 1.40 21.78 10.70
C PHE A 91 2.86 21.35 10.57
N ASP A 92 3.75 22.31 10.33
CA ASP A 92 5.17 22.05 10.20
C ASP A 92 5.89 22.36 11.52
N THR A 93 6.82 21.50 11.91
CA THR A 93 7.72 21.68 13.05
C THR A 93 9.14 21.28 12.64
N PRO A 94 10.21 21.77 13.30
CA PRO A 94 11.55 21.24 13.06
C PRO A 94 11.64 19.74 13.40
N LEU A 95 12.48 19.01 12.67
CA LEU A 95 12.78 17.61 12.93
C LEU A 95 13.61 17.47 14.21
N ALA A 96 13.11 16.69 15.17
CA ALA A 96 13.84 16.31 16.37
C ALA A 96 14.87 15.21 16.04
N SER A 97 16.01 15.59 15.45
CA SER A 97 17.13 14.68 15.15
C SER A 97 18.47 15.28 15.59
N PRO A 98 19.31 14.53 16.33
CA PRO A 98 20.65 15.01 16.71
C PRO A 98 21.66 15.00 15.55
N ILE A 99 21.31 14.42 14.39
CA ILE A 99 22.23 14.21 13.25
C ILE A 99 21.82 15.05 12.03
N MET A 100 20.58 15.53 11.97
CA MET A 100 20.04 16.25 10.81
C MET A 100 19.25 17.48 11.25
N ASN A 101 19.51 18.62 10.62
CA ASN A 101 18.72 19.84 10.79
C ASN A 101 17.74 19.99 9.63
N VAL A 102 16.46 19.76 9.90
CA VAL A 102 15.37 19.91 8.93
C VAL A 102 14.31 20.80 9.57
N ASP A 103 14.08 21.98 9.00
CA ASP A 103 13.16 22.97 9.56
C ASP A 103 11.68 22.60 9.36
N VAL A 104 11.39 21.77 8.36
CA VAL A 104 10.03 21.39 7.96
C VAL A 104 9.85 19.88 8.10
N ASN A 105 9.24 19.48 9.20
CA ASN A 105 8.76 18.13 9.49
C ASN A 105 7.26 18.20 9.79
N ARG A 106 6.45 17.76 8.83
CA ARG A 106 5.00 17.89 8.91
C ARG A 106 4.42 16.93 9.95
N LYS A 107 3.46 17.41 10.73
CA LYS A 107 2.75 16.67 11.79
C LYS A 107 1.25 16.90 11.68
N ALA A 108 0.48 15.96 12.20
CA ALA A 108 -0.97 16.07 12.31
C ALA A 108 -1.39 16.43 13.73
N ARG A 109 -2.45 17.21 13.87
CA ARG A 109 -3.20 17.41 15.12
C ARG A 109 -4.67 17.17 14.90
N VAL A 110 -5.36 16.69 15.93
CA VAL A 110 -6.81 16.51 15.92
C VAL A 110 -7.48 17.70 16.60
N LEU A 111 -8.46 18.27 15.93
CA LEU A 111 -9.39 19.25 16.49
C LEU A 111 -10.48 18.52 17.27
N ARG A 112 -10.56 18.77 18.58
CA ARG A 112 -11.47 18.00 19.46
C ARG A 112 -12.94 18.24 19.15
N ASP A 113 -13.33 19.46 18.81
CA ASP A 113 -14.75 19.82 18.62
C ASP A 113 -15.39 19.08 17.43
N PRO A 114 -14.81 19.10 16.21
CA PRO A 114 -15.37 18.37 15.06
C PRO A 114 -15.15 16.85 15.12
N CYS A 115 -14.29 16.33 16.00
CA CYS A 115 -14.02 14.90 16.05
C CYS A 115 -15.22 14.10 16.61
N THR A 116 -15.78 13.21 15.79
CA THR A 116 -16.91 12.33 16.15
C THR A 116 -16.51 11.02 16.85
N GLY A 117 -15.22 10.71 16.89
CA GLY A 117 -14.73 9.45 17.46
C GLY A 117 -14.92 8.22 16.56
N CYS A 118 -15.01 8.40 15.23
CA CYS A 118 -15.27 7.34 14.23
C CYS A 118 -14.11 6.35 13.99
N LYS A 119 -12.89 6.66 14.46
CA LYS A 119 -11.67 5.83 14.43
C LYS A 119 -11.00 5.62 13.06
N LEU A 120 -11.52 6.17 11.97
CA LEU A 120 -10.95 5.94 10.62
C LEU A 120 -9.49 6.40 10.52
N CYS A 121 -9.15 7.55 11.11
CA CYS A 121 -7.79 8.08 11.12
C CYS A 121 -6.79 7.17 11.86
N VAL A 122 -7.21 6.51 12.93
CA VAL A 122 -6.40 5.53 13.67
C VAL A 122 -6.10 4.32 12.79
N LEU A 123 -7.13 3.80 12.09
CA LEU A 123 -6.98 2.65 11.20
C LEU A 123 -6.17 2.95 9.93
N ALA A 124 -6.14 4.20 9.50
CA ALA A 124 -5.39 4.66 8.34
C ALA A 124 -3.93 5.01 8.65
N CYS A 125 -3.58 5.25 9.92
CA CYS A 125 -2.23 5.66 10.29
C CYS A 125 -1.23 4.51 10.07
N PRO A 126 -0.23 4.67 9.19
CA PRO A 126 0.73 3.60 8.90
C PRO A 126 1.76 3.38 10.02
N THR A 127 1.88 4.33 10.96
CA THR A 127 2.84 4.32 12.06
C THR A 127 2.19 4.21 13.44
N ASP A 128 0.88 3.95 13.49
CA ASP A 128 0.09 3.87 14.73
C ASP A 128 0.27 5.10 15.65
N ALA A 129 0.50 6.27 15.04
CA ALA A 129 0.70 7.53 15.74
C ALA A 129 -0.58 8.10 16.34
N ILE A 130 -1.76 7.64 15.92
CA ILE A 130 -3.05 8.17 16.36
C ILE A 130 -3.71 7.17 17.31
N LEU A 131 -4.14 7.63 18.47
CA LEU A 131 -4.81 6.84 19.50
C LEU A 131 -6.18 7.40 19.81
N MET A 132 -7.05 6.57 20.39
CA MET A 132 -8.34 6.98 20.92
C MET A 132 -8.23 7.18 22.44
N ILE A 133 -8.57 8.37 22.92
CA ILE A 133 -8.56 8.75 24.34
C ILE A 133 -9.97 9.12 24.81
N ASP A 134 -10.19 9.23 26.12
CA ASP A 134 -11.38 9.88 26.69
C ASP A 134 -11.43 11.36 26.32
N ARG A 135 -12.66 11.85 26.05
CA ARG A 135 -12.90 13.26 25.71
C ARG A 135 -12.67 14.20 26.89
#